data_AF-A0A117PVJ0-F1
#
_entry.id   AF-A0A117PVJ0-F1
#
_cell.length_a   1.000
_cell.length_b   1.000
_cell.length_c   1.000
_cell.angle_alpha   90.00
_cell.angle_beta   90.00
_cell.angle_gamma   90.00
#
_symmetry.space_group_name_H-M   'P 1'
#
loop_
_entity.id
_entity.type
_entity.pdbx_description
1 polymer ?
#
loop_
_entity_poly.entity_id
_entity_poly.type
_entity_poly.pdbx_seq_one_letter_code
_entity_poly.pdbx_strand_id
1 'polypeptide(L)'
;MNHTRWKLSQQRKTAEGGVEPPEVVAGREQIRLAHALGQLVYDRRAALGLPQSALGERLGMSVDEVEAVELGGMLPVTVDLLVRLATALDVTVDLHVDSGGQNTVAFEEHAA
;
A
#
# COMPACT_ATOMS: atom_id res chain seq x y z
N MET A 1 42.38 15.71 -8.22
CA MET A 1 41.35 14.91 -7.53
C MET A 1 40.01 15.31 -8.12
N ASN A 2 39.35 14.43 -8.86
CA ASN A 2 38.12 14.73 -9.58
C ASN A 2 36.96 14.13 -8.79
N HIS A 3 36.21 14.96 -8.07
CA HIS A 3 35.06 14.49 -7.30
C HIS A 3 33.86 14.40 -8.23
N THR A 4 33.26 13.22 -8.34
CA THR A 4 32.02 13.00 -9.08
C THR A 4 30.93 13.84 -8.42
N ARG A 5 30.59 14.98 -9.05
CA ARG A 5 29.51 15.84 -8.59
C ARG A 5 28.19 15.11 -8.80
N TRP A 6 27.59 14.60 -7.73
CA TRP A 6 26.25 14.04 -7.76
C TRP A 6 25.28 15.10 -8.27
N LYS A 7 24.73 14.89 -9.47
CA LYS A 7 23.61 15.68 -9.97
C LYS A 7 22.34 15.09 -9.38
N LEU A 8 21.50 15.95 -8.81
CA LEU A 8 20.17 15.58 -8.32
C LEU A 8 19.37 14.95 -9.47
N SER A 9 18.63 13.88 -9.17
CA SER A 9 17.74 13.18 -10.11
C SER A 9 16.88 14.16 -10.92
N GLN A 10 16.38 15.21 -10.26
CA GLN A 10 15.60 16.28 -10.87
C GLN A 10 16.38 17.07 -11.93
N GLN A 11 17.65 17.40 -11.70
CA GLN A 11 18.49 18.12 -12.67
C GLN A 11 18.81 17.27 -13.89
N ARG A 12 18.85 15.94 -13.75
CA ARG A 12 18.99 15.02 -14.88
C ARG A 12 17.69 14.91 -15.68
N LYS A 13 16.54 14.78 -15.01
CA LYS A 13 15.22 14.75 -15.67
C LYS A 13 14.94 16.00 -16.51
N THR A 14 15.24 17.18 -15.97
CA THR A 14 15.04 18.46 -16.68
C THR A 14 16.02 18.67 -17.85
N ALA A 15 17.22 18.10 -17.78
CA ALA A 15 18.24 18.25 -18.82
C ALA A 15 18.15 17.19 -19.95
N GLU A 16 17.64 15.99 -19.67
CA GLU A 16 17.69 14.83 -20.58
C GLU A 16 16.31 14.34 -21.07
N GLY A 17 15.20 14.98 -20.66
CA GLY A 17 13.85 14.54 -21.06
C GLY A 17 13.51 13.13 -20.57
N GLY A 18 14.14 12.68 -19.48
CA GLY A 18 14.11 11.29 -19.03
C GLY A 18 12.75 10.87 -18.50
N VAL A 19 12.00 10.12 -19.32
CA VAL A 19 10.87 9.30 -18.87
C VAL A 19 11.41 8.22 -17.94
N GLU A 20 10.82 8.06 -16.76
CA GLU A 20 11.23 7.00 -15.84
C GLU A 20 10.91 5.62 -16.43
N PRO A 21 11.77 4.61 -16.20
CA PRO A 21 11.49 3.27 -16.69
C PRO A 21 10.14 2.74 -16.19
N PRO A 22 9.36 2.03 -17.03
CA PRO A 22 8.03 1.53 -16.65
C PRO A 22 8.02 0.72 -15.36
N GLU A 23 9.06 -0.07 -15.10
CA GLU A 23 9.19 -0.86 -13.86
C GLU A 23 9.32 0.01 -12.60
N VAL A 24 9.95 1.19 -12.71
CA VAL A 24 10.09 2.14 -11.59
C VAL A 24 8.78 2.87 -11.35
N VAL A 25 8.02 3.16 -12.41
CA VAL A 25 6.65 3.69 -12.28
C VAL A 25 5.76 2.66 -11.60
N ALA A 26 5.71 1.43 -12.11
CA ALA A 26 4.91 0.35 -11.55
C ALA A 26 5.23 0.05 -10.08
N GLY A 27 6.52 -0.02 -9.72
CA GLY A 27 6.93 -0.24 -8.34
C GLY A 27 6.46 0.87 -7.39
N ARG A 28 6.49 2.14 -7.83
CA ARG A 28 5.97 3.25 -7.03
C ARG A 28 4.46 3.22 -6.89
N GLU A 29 3.73 2.83 -7.93
CA GLU A 29 2.27 2.64 -7.81
C GLU A 29 1.92 1.53 -6.84
N GLN A 30 2.65 0.42 -6.86
CA GLN A 30 2.45 -0.67 -5.91
C GLN A 30 2.69 -0.20 -4.47
N ILE A 31 3.76 0.57 -4.22
CA ILE A 31 4.07 1.15 -2.91
C ILE A 31 2.97 2.13 -2.47
N ARG A 32 2.51 3.01 -3.36
CA ARG A 32 1.41 3.95 -3.07
C ARG A 32 0.13 3.22 -2.68
N LEU A 33 -0.25 2.20 -3.45
CA LEU A 33 -1.44 1.40 -3.19
C LEU A 33 -1.34 0.65 -1.86
N ALA A 34 -0.19 0.05 -1.56
CA ALA A 34 0.04 -0.67 -0.30
C ALA A 34 -0.01 0.26 0.90
N HIS A 35 0.56 1.46 0.82
CA HIS A 35 0.44 2.45 1.89
C HIS A 35 -1.01 2.91 2.08
N ALA A 36 -1.75 3.17 1.00
CA ALA A 36 -3.17 3.55 1.09
C ALA A 36 -4.00 2.43 1.75
N LEU A 37 -3.78 1.17 1.34
CA LEU A 37 -4.42 0.01 1.97
C LEU A 37 -4.05 -0.10 3.46
N GLY A 38 -2.77 0.03 3.80
CA GLY A 38 -2.28 -0.07 5.17
C GLY A 38 -2.93 0.97 6.10
N GLN A 39 -3.10 2.19 5.61
CA GLN A 39 -3.81 3.24 6.33
C GLN A 39 -5.29 2.88 6.57
N LEU A 40 -5.99 2.38 5.56
CA LEU A 40 -7.38 1.92 5.71
C LEU A 40 -7.52 0.78 6.72
N VAL A 41 -6.56 -0.17 6.72
CA VAL A 41 -6.51 -1.27 7.70
C VAL A 41 -6.34 -0.73 9.12
N TYR A 42 -5.39 0.18 9.32
CA TYR A 42 -5.17 0.83 10.63
C TYR A 42 -6.43 1.57 11.09
N ASP A 43 -6.99 2.43 10.23
CA ASP A 43 -8.14 3.28 10.55
C ASP A 43 -9.36 2.43 10.92
N ARG A 44 -9.67 1.39 10.12
CA ARG A 44 -10.80 0.49 10.40
C ARG A 44 -10.57 -0.34 11.66
N ARG A 45 -9.36 -0.89 11.86
CA ARG A 45 -9.03 -1.62 13.08
C ARG A 45 -9.21 -0.74 14.31
N ALA A 46 -8.73 0.50 14.26
CA ALA A 46 -8.86 1.47 15.34
C ALA A 46 -10.32 1.84 15.60
N ALA A 47 -11.13 2.05 14.55
CA ALA A 47 -12.57 2.31 14.68
C ALA A 47 -13.34 1.15 15.33
N LEU A 48 -12.93 -0.10 15.08
CA LEU A 48 -13.47 -1.29 15.73
C LEU A 48 -12.93 -1.52 17.17
N GLY A 49 -12.00 -0.69 17.64
CA GLY A 49 -11.37 -0.84 18.96
C GLY A 49 -10.48 -2.08 19.08
N LEU A 50 -10.00 -2.63 17.95
CA LEU A 50 -9.21 -3.87 17.93
C LEU A 50 -7.71 -3.56 18.13
N PRO A 51 -7.00 -4.26 19.02
CA PRO A 51 -5.53 -4.25 19.00
C PRO A 51 -4.99 -5.01 17.78
N GLN A 52 -3.76 -4.74 17.36
CA GLN A 52 -3.11 -5.43 16.23
C GLN A 52 -3.07 -6.96 16.43
N SER A 53 -2.87 -7.44 17.67
CA SER A 53 -2.89 -8.87 17.97
C SER A 53 -4.23 -9.54 17.66
N ALA A 54 -5.35 -8.87 17.96
CA ALA A 54 -6.68 -9.40 17.66
C ALA A 54 -6.95 -9.45 16.15
N LEU A 55 -6.45 -8.47 15.38
CA LEU A 55 -6.50 -8.53 13.92
C LEU A 55 -5.59 -9.65 13.39
N GLY A 56 -4.40 -9.81 13.97
CA GLY A 56 -3.47 -10.89 13.64
C GLY A 56 -4.09 -12.27 13.83
N GLU A 57 -4.78 -12.51 14.96
CA GLU A 57 -5.52 -13.75 15.19
C GLU A 57 -6.60 -14.00 14.13
N ARG A 58 -7.37 -12.96 13.75
CA ARG A 58 -8.40 -13.08 12.69
C ARG A 58 -7.81 -13.39 11.33
N LEU A 59 -6.63 -12.82 11.03
CA LEU A 59 -5.94 -13.02 9.76
C LEU A 59 -5.12 -14.32 9.76
N GLY A 60 -4.74 -14.87 10.92
CA GLY A 60 -3.69 -15.90 10.99
C GLY A 60 -2.29 -15.32 10.71
N MET A 61 -2.04 -14.10 11.20
CA MET A 61 -0.78 -13.36 11.08
C MET A 61 -0.21 -13.04 12.46
N SER A 62 1.10 -12.90 12.53
CA SER A 62 1.79 -12.32 13.68
C SER A 62 1.50 -10.82 13.81
N VAL A 63 1.78 -10.25 14.99
CA VAL A 63 1.64 -8.80 15.25
C VAL A 63 2.54 -8.00 14.29
N ASP A 64 3.78 -8.45 14.08
CA ASP A 64 4.74 -7.80 13.19
C ASP A 64 4.28 -7.82 11.72
N GLU A 65 3.62 -8.89 11.28
CA GLU A 65 3.02 -8.96 9.94
C GLU A 65 1.83 -8.01 9.79
N VAL A 66 1.01 -7.86 10.84
CA VAL A 66 -0.08 -6.86 10.86
C VAL A 66 0.49 -5.45 10.83
N GLU A 67 1.53 -5.16 11.61
CA GLU A 67 2.24 -3.88 11.56
C GLU A 67 2.80 -3.62 10.16
N ALA A 68 3.42 -4.63 9.53
CA ALA A 68 3.91 -4.52 8.17
C ALA A 68 2.78 -4.22 7.16
N VAL A 69 1.60 -4.82 7.30
CA VAL A 69 0.43 -4.49 6.48
C VAL A 69 0.02 -3.02 6.69
N GLU A 70 -0.12 -2.58 7.93
CA GLU A 70 -0.54 -1.21 8.27
C GLU A 70 0.45 -0.14 7.79
N LEU A 71 1.74 -0.48 7.74
CA LEU A 71 2.79 0.38 7.21
C LEU A 71 2.99 0.26 5.69
N GLY A 72 2.20 -0.55 4.99
CA GLY A 72 2.31 -0.75 3.53
C GLY A 72 3.51 -1.61 3.10
N GLY A 73 4.09 -2.40 4.00
CA GLY A 73 5.24 -3.26 3.78
C GLY A 73 4.94 -4.56 3.04
N MET A 74 3.66 -4.93 2.87
CA MET A 74 3.27 -6.16 2.16
C MET A 74 3.13 -5.90 0.66
N LEU A 75 4.20 -6.19 -0.08
CA LEU A 75 4.29 -6.05 -1.53
C LEU A 75 4.58 -7.41 -2.19
N PRO A 76 3.90 -7.77 -3.29
CA PRO A 76 2.77 -7.06 -3.90
C PRO A 76 1.48 -7.18 -3.07
N VAL A 77 0.55 -6.25 -3.29
CA VAL A 77 -0.82 -6.37 -2.75
C VAL A 77 -1.52 -7.47 -3.52
N THR A 78 -1.92 -8.55 -2.83
CA THR A 78 -2.53 -9.73 -3.43
C THR A 78 -4.04 -9.76 -3.19
N VAL A 79 -4.79 -10.37 -4.12
CA VAL A 79 -6.25 -10.56 -3.96
C VAL A 79 -6.57 -11.39 -2.71
N ASP A 80 -5.74 -12.39 -2.38
CA ASP A 80 -5.89 -13.18 -1.15
C ASP A 80 -5.85 -12.32 0.12
N LEU A 81 -4.88 -11.39 0.21
CA LEU A 81 -4.80 -10.46 1.33
C LEU A 81 -6.05 -9.58 1.42
N LEU A 82 -6.53 -9.06 0.28
CA LEU A 82 -7.74 -8.23 0.25
C LEU A 82 -8.97 -8.98 0.75
N VAL A 83 -9.16 -10.25 0.34
CA VAL A 83 -10.28 -11.10 0.78
C VAL A 83 -10.22 -11.35 2.29
N ARG A 84 -9.02 -11.65 2.81
CA ARG A 84 -8.81 -11.87 4.26
C ARG A 84 -9.07 -10.61 5.06
N LEU A 85 -8.62 -9.44 4.58
CA LEU A 85 -8.86 -8.14 5.21
C LEU A 85 -10.35 -7.78 5.23
N ALA A 86 -11.05 -7.93 4.10
CA ALA A 86 -12.49 -7.70 3.98
C ALA A 86 -13.26 -8.50 5.05
N THR A 87 -12.91 -9.79 5.18
CA THR A 87 -13.52 -10.70 6.16
C THR A 87 -13.17 -10.32 7.60
N ALA A 88 -11.89 -10.03 7.89
CA ALA A 88 -11.44 -9.78 9.27
C ALA A 88 -11.91 -8.42 9.82
N LEU A 89 -12.11 -7.44 8.95
CA LEU A 89 -12.48 -6.06 9.29
C LEU A 89 -13.95 -5.72 9.03
N ASP A 90 -14.72 -6.68 8.51
CA ASP A 90 -16.13 -6.52 8.16
C ASP A 90 -16.38 -5.28 7.28
N VAL A 91 -15.73 -5.29 6.11
CA VAL A 91 -15.81 -4.23 5.11
C VAL A 91 -15.89 -4.84 3.72
N THR A 92 -16.47 -4.10 2.78
CA THR A 92 -16.25 -4.31 1.35
C THR A 92 -14.98 -3.57 0.94
N VAL A 93 -14.18 -4.18 0.05
CA VAL A 93 -12.93 -3.60 -0.45
C VAL A 93 -13.07 -3.31 -1.94
N ASP A 94 -13.02 -2.04 -2.29
CA ASP A 94 -13.07 -1.58 -3.68
C ASP A 94 -11.67 -1.26 -4.18
N LEU A 95 -11.20 -2.06 -5.14
CA LEU A 95 -9.92 -1.85 -5.81
C LEU A 95 -10.17 -1.35 -7.23
N HIS A 96 -9.70 -0.14 -7.51
CA HIS A 96 -9.62 0.40 -8.86
C HIS A 96 -8.18 0.30 -9.38
N VAL A 97 -8.02 -0.32 -10.54
CA VAL A 97 -6.73 -0.43 -11.24
C VAL A 97 -6.84 0.26 -12.59
N ASP A 98 -5.94 1.21 -12.82
CA ASP A 98 -5.86 1.98 -14.05
C ASP A 98 -4.50 1.81 -14.72
N SER A 99 -4.51 1.67 -16.04
CA SER A 99 -3.28 1.55 -16.85
C SER A 99 -2.38 2.78 -16.77
N GLY A 100 -2.93 3.95 -16.41
CA GLY A 100 -2.21 5.20 -16.15
C GLY A 100 -1.63 5.32 -14.73
N GLY A 101 -1.76 4.28 -13.90
CA GLY A 101 -1.17 4.23 -12.57
C GLY A 101 -1.98 4.93 -11.47
N GLN A 102 -3.20 5.38 -11.75
CA GLN A 102 -4.10 6.00 -10.76
C GLN A 102 -4.87 4.95 -9.96
N ASN A 103 -4.15 3.94 -9.45
CA ASN A 103 -4.77 2.86 -8.70
C ASN A 103 -5.25 3.38 -7.34
N THR A 104 -6.46 3.02 -6.95
CA THR A 104 -7.05 3.42 -5.66
C THR A 104 -7.64 2.22 -4.95
N VAL A 105 -7.67 2.29 -3.63
CA VAL A 105 -8.36 1.32 -2.77
C VAL A 105 -9.24 2.07 -1.77
N ALA A 106 -10.41 1.54 -1.50
CA ALA A 106 -11.34 2.08 -0.51
C ALA A 106 -11.97 0.93 0.30
N PHE A 107 -12.34 1.23 1.54
CA PHE A 107 -13.16 0.36 2.37
C PHE A 107 -14.56 0.98 2.48
N GLU A 108 -15.57 0.17 2.21
CA GLU A 108 -16.96 0.48 2.49
C GLU A 108 -17.43 -0.35 3.69
N GLU A 109 -17.96 0.31 4.71
CA GLU A 109 -18.48 -0.37 5.90
C GLU A 109 -19.86 -0.96 5.61
N HIS A 110 -20.11 -2.19 6.06
CA HIS A 110 -21.46 -2.74 6.02
C HIS A 110 -22.35 -1.95 7.00
N ALA A 111 -23.40 -1.31 6.51
CA ALA A 111 -24.40 -0.69 7.36
C ALA A 111 -25.08 -1.75 8.23
N ALA A 112 -25.14 -1.50 9.54
CA ALA A 112 -25.79 -2.35 10.53
C ALA A 112 -27.32 -2.45 10.34
#